data_AF-A0A6G9CLK4-F1
#
_entry.id   AF-A0A6G9CLK4-F1
#
_cell.length_a   1.000
_cell.length_b   1.000
_cell.length_c   1.000
_cell.angle_alpha   90.00
_cell.angle_beta   90.00
_cell.angle_gamma   90.00
#
_symmetry.space_group_name_H-M   'P 1'
#
loop_
_entity.id
_entity.type
_entity.pdbx_description
1 polymer ?
#
loop_
_entity_poly.entity_id
_entity_poly.type
_entity_poly.pdbx_seq_one_letter_code
_entity_poly.pdbx_strand_id
1 'polypeptide(L)'
;MSESIGNQLPQPDPRGLLTFDHLPRDLRIAEDATQAGDHETSKTMSGGSPWTRPATPAERTLLTHLGYELPDELDTTIRYVTSGVRERTWQTLDN
;
A
#
# COMPACT_ATOMS: atom_id res chain seq x y z
N MET A 1 5.39 9.58 19.74
CA MET A 1 4.96 8.96 18.46
C MET A 1 3.72 9.70 18.04
N SER A 2 3.64 10.13 16.78
CA SER A 2 2.47 10.86 16.29
C SER A 2 1.24 9.93 16.29
N GLU A 3 0.10 10.45 16.72
CA GLU A 3 -1.18 9.74 16.70
C GLU A 3 -1.95 9.98 15.39
N SER A 4 -1.42 10.81 14.49
CA SER A 4 -1.99 11.15 13.18
C SER A 4 -1.19 10.57 12.01
N ILE A 5 -1.83 10.49 10.85
CA ILE A 5 -1.17 10.23 9.57
C ILE A 5 -0.49 11.54 9.13
N GLY A 6 0.77 11.45 8.67
CA GLY A 6 1.55 12.58 8.18
C GLY A 6 1.19 12.96 6.74
N ASN A 7 1.94 13.92 6.18
CA ASN A 7 1.75 14.29 4.78
C ASN A 7 2.17 13.13 3.86
N GLN A 8 1.47 13.02 2.72
CA GLN A 8 1.90 12.16 1.62
C GLN A 8 3.22 12.69 1.06
N LEU A 9 4.14 11.79 0.71
CA LEU A 9 5.36 12.16 0.00
C LEU A 9 5.05 12.65 -1.43
N PRO A 10 5.92 13.50 -2.03
CA PRO A 10 5.71 14.01 -3.39
C PRO A 10 5.48 12.92 -4.43
N GLN A 11 4.48 13.11 -5.29
CA GLN A 11 4.13 12.18 -6.37
C GLN A 11 4.70 12.64 -7.73
N PRO A 12 5.07 11.71 -8.64
CA PRO A 12 5.00 10.25 -8.48
C PRO A 12 6.14 9.70 -7.60
N ASP A 13 5.79 8.90 -6.59
CA ASP A 13 6.76 8.14 -5.79
C ASP A 13 6.84 6.69 -6.30
N PRO A 14 8.03 6.11 -6.51
CA PRO A 14 8.16 4.72 -6.98
C PRO A 14 7.59 3.67 -6.02
N ARG A 15 7.30 4.03 -4.76
CA ARG A 15 6.62 3.17 -3.76
C ARG A 15 5.10 3.25 -3.85
N GLY A 16 4.56 4.14 -4.70
CA GLY A 16 3.14 4.35 -4.92
C GLY A 16 2.49 5.30 -3.91
N LEU A 17 1.16 5.41 -4.01
CA LEU A 17 0.34 6.43 -3.35
C LEU A 17 0.43 6.40 -1.82
N LEU A 18 0.62 5.24 -1.21
CA LEU A 18 0.52 5.05 0.23
C LEU A 18 1.84 5.28 0.98
N THR A 19 2.57 6.32 0.60
CA THR A 19 3.84 6.67 1.21
C THR A 19 3.72 8.01 1.92
N PHE A 20 3.96 8.01 3.24
CA PHE A 20 3.73 9.15 4.13
C PHE A 20 4.95 9.43 5.00
N ASP A 21 5.11 10.67 5.47
CA ASP A 21 6.20 11.07 6.38
C ASP A 21 6.18 10.28 7.70
N HIS A 22 5.00 9.97 8.21
CA HIS A 22 4.80 9.15 9.40
C HIS A 22 3.40 8.56 9.46
N LEU A 23 3.25 7.47 10.23
CA LEU A 23 1.99 6.81 10.52
C LEU A 23 1.77 6.68 12.03
N PRO A 24 0.51 6.65 12.50
CA PRO A 24 0.19 6.21 13.86
C PRO A 24 0.77 4.82 14.13
N ARG A 25 1.10 4.54 15.40
CA ARG A 25 1.79 3.28 15.78
C ARG A 25 1.06 2.04 15.26
N ASP A 26 -0.25 1.96 15.47
CA ASP A 26 -1.03 0.77 15.14
C ASP A 26 -1.12 0.58 13.63
N LEU A 27 -1.30 1.69 12.89
CA LEU A 27 -1.33 1.67 11.43
C LEU A 27 0.03 1.29 10.85
N ARG A 28 1.13 1.76 11.44
CA ARG A 28 2.48 1.36 11.05
C ARG A 28 2.72 -0.12 11.27
N ILE A 29 2.31 -0.68 12.42
CA ILE A 29 2.46 -2.11 12.71
C ILE A 29 1.67 -2.94 11.69
N ALA A 30 0.43 -2.53 11.36
CA ALA A 30 -0.39 -3.21 10.36
C ALA A 30 0.23 -3.14 8.96
N GLU A 31 0.77 -1.97 8.56
CA GLU A 31 1.46 -1.80 7.28
C GLU A 31 2.75 -2.63 7.19
N ASP A 32 3.55 -2.67 8.26
CA ASP A 32 4.79 -3.44 8.33
C ASP A 32 4.51 -4.95 8.22
N ALA A 33 3.48 -5.44 8.93
CA ALA A 33 3.06 -6.84 8.85
C ALA A 33 2.58 -7.21 7.45
N THR A 34 1.82 -6.32 6.83
CA THR A 34 1.33 -6.47 5.45
C THR A 34 2.50 -6.51 4.46
N GLN A 35 3.48 -5.62 4.62
CA GLN A 35 4.69 -5.58 3.79
C GLN A 35 5.55 -6.84 3.94
N ALA A 36 5.68 -7.36 5.16
CA ALA A 36 6.38 -8.62 5.39
C ALA A 36 5.68 -9.78 4.66
N GLY A 37 4.35 -9.88 4.76
CA GLY A 37 3.57 -10.89 4.05
C GLY A 37 3.72 -10.80 2.54
N ASP A 38 3.60 -9.59 1.97
CA ASP A 38 3.75 -9.36 0.53
C ASP A 38 5.16 -9.71 0.05
N HIS A 39 6.18 -9.45 0.87
CA HIS A 39 7.55 -9.78 0.51
C HIS A 39 7.78 -11.29 0.47
N GLU A 40 7.24 -12.04 1.42
CA GLU A 40 7.30 -13.51 1.38
C GLU A 40 6.54 -14.07 0.17
N THR A 41 5.35 -13.54 -0.14
CA THR A 41 4.62 -13.90 -1.36
C THR A 41 5.44 -13.60 -2.62
N SER A 42 6.11 -12.45 -2.68
CA SER A 42 6.91 -12.04 -3.84
C SER A 42 8.01 -13.05 -4.20
N LYS A 43 8.57 -13.76 -3.20
CA LYS A 43 9.59 -14.80 -3.42
C LYS A 43 9.07 -16.02 -4.17
N THR A 44 7.75 -16.24 -4.12
CA THR A 44 7.07 -17.32 -4.85
C THR A 44 6.62 -16.89 -6.25
N MET A 45 6.64 -15.59 -6.54
CA MET A 45 6.22 -15.03 -7.82
C MET A 45 7.39 -15.02 -8.80
N SER A 46 7.13 -15.43 -10.05
CA SER A 46 8.13 -15.38 -11.11
C SER A 46 8.49 -13.94 -11.49
N GLY A 47 9.74 -13.53 -11.29
CA GLY A 47 10.33 -12.35 -11.95
C GLY A 47 9.63 -11.00 -11.71
N GLY A 48 8.98 -10.80 -10.55
CA GLY A 48 8.28 -9.55 -10.25
C GLY A 48 6.91 -9.40 -10.92
N SER A 49 6.31 -10.50 -11.40
CA SER A 49 4.91 -10.49 -11.85
C SER A 49 4.00 -9.90 -10.79
N PRO A 50 3.09 -8.97 -11.15
CA PRO A 50 2.14 -8.42 -10.20
C PRO A 50 1.10 -9.47 -9.80
N TRP A 51 0.53 -9.30 -8.61
CA TRP A 51 -0.61 -10.09 -8.13
C TRP A 51 -1.61 -9.20 -7.41
N THR A 52 -2.82 -9.72 -7.22
CA THR A 52 -3.90 -9.01 -6.53
C THR A 52 -4.26 -9.70 -5.22
N ARG A 53 -4.71 -8.89 -4.27
CA ARG A 53 -5.37 -9.35 -3.04
C ARG A 53 -6.35 -8.26 -2.56
N PRO A 54 -7.32 -8.60 -1.70
CA PRO A 54 -8.20 -7.59 -1.11
C PRO A 54 -7.42 -6.50 -0.39
N ALA A 55 -7.85 -5.24 -0.52
CA ALA A 55 -7.24 -4.11 0.16
C ALA A 55 -7.33 -4.29 1.68
N THR A 56 -6.20 -4.16 2.36
CA THR A 56 -6.16 -4.34 3.81
C THR A 56 -6.89 -3.20 4.52
N PRO A 57 -7.35 -3.38 5.77
CA PRO A 57 -7.93 -2.27 6.54
C PRO A 57 -7.01 -1.05 6.66
N ALA A 58 -5.70 -1.27 6.69
CA ALA A 58 -4.70 -0.22 6.71
C ALA A 58 -4.64 0.53 5.37
N GLU A 59 -4.59 -0.19 4.24
CA GLU A 59 -4.62 0.41 2.90
C GLU A 59 -5.90 1.23 2.70
N ARG A 60 -7.05 0.70 3.09
CA ARG A 60 -8.34 1.44 3.04
C ARG A 60 -8.31 2.71 3.89
N THR A 61 -7.79 2.63 5.11
CA THR A 61 -7.66 3.81 6.00
C THR A 61 -6.79 4.89 5.37
N LEU A 62 -5.66 4.50 4.77
CA LEU A 62 -4.73 5.43 4.13
C LEU A 62 -5.30 6.05 2.86
N LEU A 63 -6.01 5.28 2.02
CA LEU A 63 -6.68 5.82 0.84
C LEU A 63 -7.82 6.77 1.20
N THR A 64 -8.63 6.45 2.20
CA THR A 64 -9.66 7.37 2.70
C THR A 64 -9.04 8.65 3.26
N HIS A 65 -7.88 8.55 3.92
CA HIS A 65 -7.15 9.73 4.39
C HIS A 65 -6.66 10.62 3.24
N LEU A 66 -6.30 10.05 2.09
CA LEU A 66 -5.98 10.78 0.86
C LEU A 66 -7.21 11.39 0.16
N GLY A 67 -8.42 11.11 0.65
CA GLY A 67 -9.67 11.65 0.12
C GLY A 67 -10.34 10.77 -0.95
N TYR A 68 -9.91 9.52 -1.11
CA TYR A 68 -10.58 8.58 -2.01
C TYR A 68 -11.89 8.04 -1.41
N GLU A 69 -12.94 8.01 -2.22
CA GLU A 69 -14.14 7.23 -1.95
C GLU A 69 -13.89 5.77 -2.36
N LEU A 70 -14.06 4.84 -1.42
CA LEU A 70 -13.70 3.44 -1.63
C LEU A 70 -14.95 2.56 -1.83
N PRO A 71 -14.95 1.67 -2.83
CA PRO A 71 -15.98 0.63 -2.92
C PRO A 71 -15.86 -0.36 -1.74
N ASP A 72 -16.96 -1.08 -1.48
CA ASP A 72 -17.00 -2.12 -0.44
C ASP A 72 -15.96 -3.21 -0.75
N GLU A 73 -15.91 -3.66 -2.01
CA GLU A 73 -14.89 -4.57 -2.53
C GLU A 73 -13.83 -3.75 -3.26
N LEU A 74 -12.60 -3.75 -2.73
CA LEU A 74 -11.45 -3.08 -3.31
C LEU A 74 -10.28 -4.04 -3.32
N ASP A 75 -9.69 -4.26 -4.49
CA ASP A 75 -8.47 -5.06 -4.63
C ASP A 75 -7.23 -4.16 -4.77
N THR A 76 -6.17 -4.54 -4.08
CA THR A 76 -4.84 -3.95 -4.22
C THR A 76 -4.02 -4.81 -5.19
N THR A 77 -3.51 -4.18 -6.24
CA THR A 77 -2.49 -4.80 -7.10
C THR A 77 -1.11 -4.49 -6.52
N ILE A 78 -0.32 -5.53 -6.27
CA ILE A 78 1.03 -5.43 -5.74
C ILE A 78 2.03 -5.76 -6.84
N ARG A 79 3.07 -4.93 -6.97
CA ARG A 79 4.21 -5.14 -7.86
C ARG A 79 5.51 -4.80 -7.13
N TYR A 80 6.54 -5.63 -7.28
CA TYR A 80 7.89 -5.28 -6.80
C TYR A 80 8.70 -4.72 -7.97
N VAL A 81 8.90 -3.40 -7.99
CA VAL A 81 9.66 -2.69 -9.04
C VAL A 81 11.15 -3.02 -8.95
N THR A 82 11.63 -3.20 -7.73
CA THR A 82 12.94 -3.78 -7.40
C THR A 82 12.78 -4.69 -6.19
N SER A 83 13.83 -5.43 -5.80
CA SER A 83 13.78 -6.37 -4.67
C SER A 83 13.33 -5.75 -3.34
N GLY A 84 13.47 -4.43 -3.17
CA GLY A 84 13.07 -3.71 -1.95
C GLY A 84 11.97 -2.67 -2.13
N VAL A 85 11.50 -2.43 -3.35
CA VAL A 85 10.49 -1.40 -3.63
C VAL A 85 9.20 -2.08 -4.06
N ARG A 86 8.25 -2.14 -3.13
CA ARG A 86 6.87 -2.56 -3.35
C ARG A 86 6.06 -1.36 -3.79
N GLU A 87 5.43 -1.47 -4.94
CA GLU A 87 4.43 -0.55 -5.45
C GLU A 87 3.05 -1.19 -5.28
N ARG A 88 2.07 -0.35 -4.93
CA ARG A 88 0.66 -0.74 -4.80
C ARG A 88 -0.20 0.19 -5.65
N THR A 89 -1.10 -0.39 -6.42
CA THR A 89 -2.05 0.33 -7.29
C THR A 89 -3.46 -0.24 -7.13
N TRP A 90 -4.46 0.58 -7.47
CA TRP A 90 -5.87 0.23 -7.35
C TRP A 90 -6.57 0.54 -8.67
N GLN A 91 -6.72 -0.47 -9.53
CA GLN A 91 -7.33 -0.29 -10.86
C GLN A 91 -8.74 0.28 -10.77
N THR A 92 -9.48 -0.02 -9.72
CA THR A 92 -10.84 0.49 -9.49
C THR A 92 -10.87 1.98 -9.11
N LEU A 93 -9.73 2.56 -8.72
CA LEU A 93 -9.59 3.98 -8.38
C LEU A 93 -8.92 4.79 -9.50
N ASP A 94 -8.27 4.12 -10.46
CA ASP A 94 -7.74 4.73 -11.68
C ASP A 94 -8.90 4.98 -12.65
N ASN A 95 -9.33 6.24 -12.77
CA ASN A 95 -10.32 6.72 -13.75
C ASN A 95 -9.77 6.71 -15.18
#